data_AF-A0A7W0UV92-F1
#
_entry.id   AF-A0A7W0UV92-F1
#
_cell.length_a   1.000
_cell.length_b   1.000
_cell.length_c   1.000
_cell.angle_alpha   90.00
_cell.angle_beta   90.00
_cell.angle_gamma   90.00
#
_symmetry.space_group_name_H-M   'P 1'
#
loop_
_entity.id
_entity.type
_entity.pdbx_description
1 polymer ?
#
loop_
_entity_poly.entity_id
_entity_poly.type
_entity_poly.pdbx_seq_one_letter_code
_entity_poly.pdbx_strand_id
1 'polypeptide(L)'
;MSRQHSRCSPHHRVKLGRRFTFTLFALLWVLTATTQAQQPFATDDADTTERGKFHFEFFNEHDVLQRSLYPARRQNTANFKFNYGLTERIELNFDIPLLAIYNSKVSPPG
;
A
#
# COMPACT_ATOMS: atom_id res chain seq x y z
N MET A 1 76.14 12.10 -5.42
CA MET A 1 75.58 13.24 -4.66
C MET A 1 74.08 13.23 -4.94
N SER A 2 73.12 12.89 -4.06
CA SER A 2 72.84 13.16 -2.64
C SER A 2 71.55 14.00 -2.53
N ARG A 3 70.70 13.61 -1.56
CA ARG A 3 69.50 14.27 -0.96
C ARG A 3 68.13 13.88 -1.53
N GLN A 4 67.34 13.06 -0.79
CA GLN A 4 66.39 13.41 0.31
C GLN A 4 65.02 13.82 -0.28
N HIS A 5 63.84 13.59 0.27
CA HIS A 5 63.35 13.02 1.53
C HIS A 5 61.84 12.73 1.32
N SER A 6 61.34 11.65 1.94
CA SER A 6 60.17 11.61 2.81
C SER A 6 58.96 12.54 2.57
N ARG A 7 57.75 11.95 2.56
CA ARG A 7 56.80 11.97 3.70
C ARG A 7 55.47 11.31 3.32
N CYS A 8 55.12 10.22 4.00
CA CYS A 8 53.75 9.73 4.08
C CYS A 8 52.92 10.64 5.02
N SER A 9 51.69 10.95 4.60
CA SER A 9 50.71 11.74 5.34
C SER A 9 49.95 10.88 6.37
N PRO A 10 49.66 11.36 7.60
CA PRO A 10 48.92 10.58 8.57
C PRO A 10 47.41 10.71 8.36
N HIS A 11 46.73 9.57 8.23
CA HIS A 11 45.27 9.48 8.30
C HIS A 11 44.78 9.91 9.69
N HIS A 12 44.03 11.01 9.76
CA HIS A 12 43.35 11.46 10.97
C HIS A 12 42.22 10.49 11.33
N ARG A 13 42.47 9.55 12.23
CA ARG A 13 41.41 8.75 12.87
C ARG A 13 40.77 9.57 13.97
N VAL A 14 39.52 9.99 13.75
CA VAL A 14 38.67 10.61 14.77
C VAL A 14 38.36 9.54 15.84
N LYS A 15 38.92 9.71 17.04
CA LYS A 15 38.61 8.86 18.20
C LYS A 15 37.30 9.35 18.80
N LEU A 16 36.18 8.82 18.32
CA LEU A 16 34.86 9.08 18.91
C LEU A 16 34.86 8.54 20.35
N GLY A 17 34.81 9.44 21.33
CA GLY A 17 34.91 9.07 22.73
C GLY A 17 33.71 8.24 23.17
N ARG A 18 33.96 7.11 23.86
CA ARG A 18 32.93 6.19 24.37
C ARG A 18 31.78 6.91 25.10
N ARG A 19 32.08 7.99 25.83
CA ARG A 19 31.10 8.83 26.52
C ARG A 19 30.12 9.51 25.56
N PHE A 20 30.60 10.01 24.42
CA PHE A 20 29.78 10.65 23.40
C PHE A 20 28.80 9.66 22.77
N THR A 21 29.24 8.43 22.50
CA THR A 21 28.38 7.36 21.99
C THR A 21 27.27 7.02 22.98
N PHE A 22 27.57 6.92 24.28
CA PHE A 22 26.57 6.67 25.32
C PHE A 22 25.57 7.82 25.45
N THR A 23 26.03 9.07 25.43
CA THR A 23 25.15 10.25 25.49
C THR A 23 24.22 10.31 24.27
N LEU A 24 24.75 10.03 23.08
CA LEU A 24 23.96 9.98 21.85
C LEU A 24 22.90 8.89 21.90
N PHE A 25 23.26 7.69 22.39
CA PHE A 25 22.32 6.59 22.56
C PHE A 25 21.21 6.92 23.56
N ALA A 26 21.55 7.51 24.70
CA ALA A 26 20.58 7.92 25.70
C ALA A 26 19.61 8.98 25.15
N LEU A 27 20.12 9.94 24.36
CA LEU A 27 19.31 10.97 23.71
C LEU A 27 18.31 10.36 22.72
N LEU A 28 18.76 9.43 21.86
CA LEU A 28 17.91 8.71 20.91
C LEU A 28 16.81 7.90 21.61
N TRP A 29 17.12 7.32 22.76
CA TRP A 29 16.17 6.53 23.55
C TRP A 29 15.06 7.41 24.15
N VAL A 30 15.42 8.58 24.68
CA VAL A 30 14.43 9.55 25.21
C VAL A 30 13.53 10.09 24.09
N LEU A 31 14.09 10.33 22.90
CA LEU A 31 13.33 10.83 21.75
C LEU A 31 12.34 9.82 21.15
N THR A 32 12.52 8.52 21.39
CA THR A 32 11.64 7.46 20.88
C THR A 32 10.58 7.02 21.90
N ALA A 33 10.77 7.32 23.19
CA ALA A 33 9.89 6.90 24.28
C ALA A 33 8.47 7.52 24.23
N THR A 34 8.26 8.59 23.46
CA THR A 34 6.96 9.28 23.34
C THR A 34 6.12 8.84 22.14
N THR A 35 6.47 7.73 21.47
CA THR A 35 5.74 7.24 20.30
C THR A 35 4.45 6.48 20.68
N GLN A 36 3.38 7.22 21.00
CA GLN A 36 1.99 6.73 21.00
C GLN A 36 1.46 6.62 19.55
N ALA A 37 2.17 5.90 18.68
CA ALA A 37 1.90 5.89 17.24
C ALA A 37 1.54 4.50 16.71
N GLN A 38 0.76 3.74 17.48
CA GLN A 38 -0.20 2.86 16.84
C GLN A 38 -1.52 3.59 16.90
N GLN A 39 -1.87 4.24 15.79
CA GLN A 39 -3.26 4.60 15.56
C GLN A 39 -4.01 3.27 15.74
N PRO A 40 -4.87 3.11 16.76
CA PRO A 40 -5.69 1.92 16.85
C PRO A 40 -6.36 1.82 15.50
N PHE A 41 -6.41 0.61 14.92
CA PHE A 41 -7.14 0.39 13.68
C PHE A 41 -8.50 1.07 13.86
N ALA A 42 -8.66 2.26 13.28
CA ALA A 42 -9.95 2.89 13.14
C ALA A 42 -10.56 2.03 12.05
N THR A 43 -11.07 0.87 12.47
CA THR A 43 -11.89 0.01 11.63
C THR A 43 -12.98 0.94 11.17
N ASP A 44 -12.93 1.25 9.87
CA ASP A 44 -14.02 1.89 9.17
C ASP A 44 -15.25 1.04 9.51
N ASP A 45 -16.11 1.56 10.38
CA ASP A 45 -17.36 0.91 10.73
C ASP A 45 -18.22 1.11 9.50
N ALA A 46 -18.11 0.16 8.56
CA ALA A 46 -18.79 0.25 7.30
C ALA A 46 -20.29 0.35 7.58
N ASP A 47 -20.92 1.44 7.11
CA ASP A 47 -22.36 1.59 7.22
C ASP A 47 -23.03 0.34 6.65
N THR A 48 -23.82 -0.34 7.50
CA THR A 48 -24.63 -1.47 7.06
C THR A 48 -25.99 -0.98 6.57
N THR A 49 -26.59 -1.74 5.66
CA THR A 49 -27.95 -1.50 5.21
C THR A 49 -28.89 -1.44 6.42
N GLU A 50 -29.70 -0.39 6.50
CA GLU A 50 -30.64 -0.23 7.62
C GLU A 50 -31.52 -1.48 7.82
N ARG A 51 -31.81 -1.81 9.08
CA ARG A 51 -32.60 -2.99 9.45
C ARG A 51 -33.93 -3.06 8.70
N GLY A 52 -34.17 -4.18 8.03
CA GLY A 52 -35.39 -4.46 7.28
C GLY A 52 -35.48 -3.75 5.93
N LYS A 53 -34.43 -3.04 5.50
CA LYS A 53 -34.38 -2.38 4.19
C LYS A 53 -33.57 -3.20 3.19
N PHE A 54 -33.95 -3.05 1.93
CA PHE A 54 -33.17 -3.52 0.80
C PHE A 54 -32.37 -2.35 0.23
N HIS A 55 -31.13 -2.63 -0.14
CA HIS A 55 -30.31 -1.73 -0.93
C HIS A 55 -29.88 -2.45 -2.21
N PHE A 56 -30.04 -1.79 -3.35
CA PHE A 56 -29.67 -2.31 -4.66
C PHE A 56 -28.68 -1.37 -5.32
N GLU A 57 -27.57 -1.93 -5.79
CA GLU A 57 -26.57 -1.20 -6.56
C GLU A 57 -26.34 -1.88 -7.90
N PHE A 58 -26.21 -1.06 -8.93
CA PHE A 58 -25.73 -1.50 -10.24
C PHE A 58 -24.63 -0.57 -10.69
N PHE A 59 -23.51 -1.16 -11.11
CA PHE A 59 -22.43 -0.41 -11.74
C PHE A 59 -21.77 -1.22 -12.84
N ASN A 60 -21.18 -0.52 -13.79
CA ASN A 60 -20.53 -1.12 -14.94
C ASN A 60 -19.11 -0.56 -15.10
N GLU A 61 -18.13 -1.43 -15.02
CA GLU A 61 -16.71 -1.08 -15.02
C GLU A 61 -16.04 -1.54 -16.30
N HIS A 62 -15.35 -0.63 -16.99
CA HIS A 62 -14.59 -0.93 -18.20
C HIS A 62 -13.10 -0.82 -17.92
N ASP A 63 -12.34 -1.89 -18.17
CA ASP A 63 -10.92 -1.95 -17.89
C ASP A 63 -10.08 -2.42 -19.09
N VAL A 64 -8.79 -2.07 -19.07
CA VAL A 64 -7.78 -2.50 -20.03
C VAL A 64 -6.83 -3.48 -19.35
N LEU A 65 -6.94 -4.74 -19.75
CA LEU A 65 -6.14 -5.81 -19.19
C LEU A 65 -4.66 -5.71 -19.60
N GLN A 66 -3.82 -6.37 -18.80
CA GLN A 66 -2.36 -6.44 -18.98
C GLN A 66 -1.95 -6.91 -20.40
N ARG A 67 -0.76 -6.49 -20.85
CA ARG A 67 -0.28 -6.77 -22.22
C ARG A 67 -0.15 -8.26 -22.53
N SER A 68 0.18 -9.09 -21.54
CA SER A 68 0.32 -10.55 -21.68
C SER A 68 -0.98 -11.27 -22.03
N LEU A 69 -2.14 -10.62 -21.83
CA LEU A 69 -3.45 -11.17 -22.19
C LEU A 69 -3.86 -10.82 -23.62
N TYR A 70 -2.94 -10.37 -24.48
CA TYR A 70 -3.25 -10.17 -25.89
C TYR A 70 -3.73 -11.49 -26.56
N PRO A 71 -4.82 -11.49 -27.35
CA PRO A 71 -5.58 -10.31 -27.81
C PRO A 71 -6.66 -9.81 -26.85
N ALA A 72 -7.06 -10.59 -25.83
CA ALA A 72 -8.10 -10.31 -24.85
C ALA A 72 -7.73 -9.17 -23.86
N ARG A 73 -7.64 -7.95 -24.38
CA ARG A 73 -7.12 -6.76 -23.68
C ARG A 73 -8.17 -5.84 -23.08
N ARG A 74 -9.46 -6.10 -23.31
CA ARG A 74 -10.55 -5.26 -22.80
C ARG A 74 -11.49 -6.11 -21.96
N GLN A 75 -11.88 -5.58 -20.81
CA GLN A 75 -12.85 -6.22 -19.93
C GLN A 75 -13.98 -5.22 -19.64
N ASN A 76 -15.20 -5.74 -19.57
CA ASN A 76 -16.33 -5.06 -18.99
C ASN A 76 -16.89 -5.92 -17.85
N THR A 77 -17.13 -5.33 -16.69
CA THR A 77 -17.72 -6.00 -15.54
C THR A 77 -18.99 -5.26 -15.14
N ALA A 78 -20.15 -5.88 -15.37
CA ALA A 78 -21.42 -5.40 -14.83
C ALA A 78 -21.65 -6.06 -13.47
N ASN A 79 -21.73 -5.27 -12.40
CA ASN A 79 -21.95 -5.75 -11.06
C ASN A 79 -23.36 -5.40 -10.61
N PHE A 80 -24.07 -6.39 -10.09
CA PHE A 80 -25.35 -6.23 -9.43
C PHE A 80 -25.17 -6.60 -7.96
N LYS A 81 -25.53 -5.72 -7.05
CA LYS A 81 -25.48 -5.98 -5.61
C LYS A 81 -26.85 -5.82 -4.99
N PHE A 82 -27.22 -6.78 -4.17
CA PHE A 82 -28.45 -6.75 -3.38
C PHE A 82 -28.12 -6.98 -1.92
N ASN A 83 -28.40 -6.00 -1.09
CA ASN A 83 -28.13 -6.06 0.35
C ASN A 83 -29.46 -6.01 1.11
N TYR A 84 -29.56 -6.73 2.22
CA TYR A 84 -30.68 -6.69 3.14
C TYR A 84 -30.20 -6.58 4.59
N GLY A 85 -30.63 -5.53 5.29
CA GLY A 85 -30.27 -5.31 6.69
C GLY A 85 -31.00 -6.27 7.62
N LEU A 86 -30.28 -7.15 8.32
CA LEU A 86 -30.84 -8.04 9.36
C LEU A 86 -30.93 -7.34 10.72
N THR A 87 -29.88 -6.59 11.08
CA THR A 87 -29.78 -5.77 12.30
C THR A 87 -29.07 -4.46 11.97
N GLU A 88 -28.81 -3.60 12.95
CA GLU A 88 -28.03 -2.36 12.77
C GLU A 88 -26.55 -2.60 12.44
N ARG A 89 -26.09 -3.86 12.46
CA ARG A 89 -24.67 -4.24 12.27
C ARG A 89 -24.49 -5.52 11.45
N ILE A 90 -25.57 -6.08 10.92
CA ILE A 90 -25.53 -7.33 10.16
C ILE A 90 -26.41 -7.15 8.94
N GLU A 91 -25.86 -7.41 7.77
CA GLU A 91 -26.56 -7.45 6.51
C GLU A 91 -26.28 -8.75 5.75
N LEU A 92 -27.17 -9.11 4.85
CA LEU A 92 -26.98 -10.18 3.87
C LEU A 92 -26.76 -9.55 2.51
N ASN A 93 -25.64 -9.89 1.89
CA ASN A 93 -25.23 -9.33 0.60
C ASN A 93 -25.20 -10.43 -0.46
N PHE A 94 -25.76 -10.12 -1.63
CA PHE A 94 -25.72 -10.94 -2.84
C PHE A 94 -25.09 -10.15 -3.97
N ASP A 95 -23.85 -10.50 -4.31
CA ASP A 95 -23.08 -9.86 -5.37
C ASP A 95 -23.00 -10.76 -6.61
N ILE A 96 -23.44 -10.25 -7.75
CA ILE A 96 -23.50 -10.98 -9.03
C ILE A 96 -22.66 -10.20 -10.06
N PRO A 97 -21.38 -10.55 -10.23
CA PRO A 97 -20.56 -9.99 -11.30
C PRO A 97 -20.82 -10.71 -12.63
N LEU A 98 -21.05 -9.95 -13.69
CA LEU A 98 -21.10 -10.41 -15.07
C LEU A 98 -19.91 -9.87 -15.85
N LEU A 99 -19.02 -10.78 -16.26
CA LEU A 99 -17.77 -10.47 -16.93
C LEU A 99 -17.89 -10.69 -18.45
N ALA A 100 -17.44 -9.70 -19.22
CA ALA A 100 -17.28 -9.82 -20.66
C ALA A 100 -15.86 -9.39 -21.06
N ILE A 101 -15.14 -10.28 -21.74
CA ILE A 101 -13.76 -10.05 -22.18
C ILE A 101 -13.75 -9.95 -23.71
N TYR A 102 -13.09 -8.92 -24.23
CA TYR A 102 -13.03 -8.62 -25.66
C TYR A 102 -11.59 -8.51 -26.16
N ASN A 103 -11.39 -8.93 -27.39
CA ASN A 103 -10.13 -8.78 -28.08
C ASN A 103 -9.89 -7.31 -28.48
N SER A 104 -8.65 -6.82 -28.36
CA SER A 104 -8.24 -5.54 -28.91
C SER A 104 -8.05 -5.62 -30.42
N LYS A 105 -8.51 -4.59 -31.13
CA LYS A 105 -8.32 -4.43 -32.58
C LYS A 105 -6.88 -4.01 -32.98
N VAL A 106 -6.01 -3.73 -32.01
CA VAL A 106 -4.65 -3.23 -32.24
C VAL A 106 -3.68 -4.40 -32.14
N SER A 107 -2.96 -4.71 -33.22
CA SER A 107 -1.91 -5.74 -33.22
C SER A 107 -0.85 -5.47 -32.13
N PRO A 108 -0.30 -6.50 -31.49
CA PRO A 108 0.72 -6.30 -30.48
C PRO A 108 1.99 -5.80 -31.19
N PRO A 109 2.72 -4.82 -30.63
CA PRO A 109 4.05 -4.49 -31.13
C PRO A 109 4.94 -5.72 -30.93
N GLY A 110 5.56 -6.18 -32.02
CA GLY A 110 6.55 -7.27 -32.02
C GLY A 110 7.86 -6.88 -31.37
#